data_AF-A0A7J4FHH6-F1
#
_entry.id   AF-A0A7J4FHH6-F1
#
_cell.length_a   1.000
_cell.length_b   1.000
_cell.length_c   1.000
_cell.angle_alpha   90.00
_cell.angle_beta   90.00
_cell.angle_gamma   90.00
#
_symmetry.space_group_name_H-M   'P 1'
#
loop_
_entity.id
_entity.type
_entity.pdbx_description
1 polymer ?
#
loop_
_entity_poly.entity_id
_entity_poly.type
_entity_poly.pdbx_seq_one_letter_code
_entity_poly.pdbx_strand_id
1 'polypeptide(L)'
;MITSKSPYGETWLRAYRELCRLYGISIVGVSNVGWITDGPWKGRKVIGCSLAVGPMGEVLAKGALWFRCGNINRRESSSATT
;
A
#
# COMPACT_ATOMS: atom_id res chain seq x y z
N MET A 1 6.24 13.64 21.38
CA MET A 1 5.37 13.92 20.21
C MET A 1 5.52 12.78 19.21
N ILE A 2 4.57 11.85 19.14
CA ILE A 2 4.58 10.74 18.17
C ILE A 2 3.55 11.11 17.09
N THR A 3 4.03 11.51 15.91
CA THR A 3 3.16 11.88 14.79
C THR A 3 2.55 10.63 14.17
N SER A 4 1.27 10.70 13.85
CA SER A 4 0.41 9.66 13.27
C SER A 4 0.86 9.19 11.88
N LYS A 5 2.01 8.54 11.78
CA LYS A 5 2.42 7.78 10.59
C LYS A 5 1.78 6.41 10.65
N SER A 6 0.68 6.24 9.93
CA SER A 6 0.00 4.95 9.80
C SER A 6 1.03 3.85 9.45
N PRO A 7 1.18 2.79 10.27
CA PRO A 7 2.25 1.77 10.15
C PRO A 7 2.12 0.86 8.90
N TYR A 8 1.29 1.25 7.94
CA TYR A 8 0.90 0.42 6.82
C TYR A 8 2.06 0.25 5.82
N GLY A 9 2.34 -1.01 5.47
CA GLY A 9 3.46 -1.41 4.63
C GLY A 9 4.73 -1.83 5.39
N GLU A 10 4.85 -1.55 6.70
CA GLU A 10 6.01 -2.01 7.49
C GLU A 10 6.00 -3.53 7.67
N THR A 11 4.84 -4.12 7.94
CA THR A 11 4.69 -5.57 8.02
C THR A 11 5.05 -6.26 6.70
N TRP A 12 4.68 -5.66 5.57
CA TRP A 12 5.02 -6.15 4.23
C TRP A 12 6.52 -6.07 3.99
N LEU A 13 7.12 -4.91 4.31
CA LEU A 13 8.56 -4.72 4.19
C LEU A 13 9.34 -5.75 5.02
N ARG A 14 8.94 -5.97 6.27
CA ARG A 14 9.62 -6.94 7.15
C ARG A 14 9.55 -8.36 6.59
N ALA A 15 8.38 -8.78 6.11
CA ALA A 15 8.21 -10.11 5.52
C ALA A 15 9.01 -10.28 4.22
N TYR A 16 8.93 -9.31 3.30
CA TYR A 16 9.62 -9.39 2.02
C TYR A 16 11.13 -9.32 2.19
N ARG A 17 11.64 -8.44 3.07
CA ARG A 17 13.06 -8.32 3.37
C ARG A 17 13.68 -9.62 3.84
N GLU A 18 12.98 -10.36 4.71
CA GLU A 18 13.46 -11.64 5.21
C GLU A 18 13.57 -12.67 4.08
N LEU A 19 12.52 -12.83 3.28
CA LEU A 19 12.52 -13.75 2.14
C LEU A 19 13.56 -13.39 1.08
N CYS A 20 13.70 -12.11 0.76
CA CYS A 20 14.72 -11.62 -0.16
C CYS A 20 16.13 -12.03 0.32
N ARG A 21 16.46 -11.78 1.59
CA ARG A 21 17.78 -12.12 2.15
C ARG A 21 18.04 -13.61 2.24
N LEU A 22 17.02 -14.41 2.56
CA LEU A 22 17.16 -15.87 2.68
C LEU A 22 17.39 -16.54 1.32
N TYR A 23 16.71 -16.07 0.27
CA TYR A 23 16.69 -16.75 -1.02
C TYR A 23 17.39 -15.98 -2.15
N GLY A 24 17.88 -14.77 -1.90
CA GLY A 24 18.50 -13.92 -2.92
C GLY A 24 17.53 -13.49 -4.04
N ILE A 25 16.23 -13.41 -3.75
CA ILE A 25 15.18 -13.10 -4.73
C ILE A 25 14.66 -11.68 -4.57
N SER A 26 14.17 -11.08 -5.66
CA SER A 26 13.44 -9.81 -5.62
C SER A 26 11.94 -10.06 -5.47
N ILE A 27 11.27 -9.28 -4.63
CA ILE A 27 9.82 -9.40 -4.38
C ILE A 27 9.13 -8.08 -4.72
N VAL A 28 8.07 -8.15 -5.53
CA VAL A 28 7.21 -7.00 -5.85
C VAL A 28 5.80 -7.29 -5.33
N GLY A 29 5.40 -6.60 -4.28
CA GLY A 29 4.04 -6.64 -3.74
C GLY A 29 3.20 -5.50 -4.30
N VAL A 30 2.12 -5.80 -5.01
CA VAL A 30 1.18 -4.80 -5.52
C VAL A 30 -0.14 -4.86 -4.75
N SER A 31 -0.73 -3.69 -4.51
CA SER A 31 -2.02 -3.57 -3.83
C SER A 31 -2.87 -2.49 -4.52
N ASN A 32 -4.19 -2.68 -4.52
CA ASN A 32 -5.14 -1.74 -5.07
C ASN A 32 -5.28 -0.48 -4.20
N VAL A 33 -5.80 0.59 -4.79
CA VAL A 33 -6.11 1.86 -4.11
C VAL A 33 -7.57 2.19 -4.34
N GLY A 34 -8.26 2.68 -3.31
CA GLY A 34 -9.65 3.14 -3.41
C GLY A 34 -10.62 2.34 -2.54
N TRP A 35 -11.91 2.66 -2.69
CA TRP A 35 -12.99 1.95 -2.03
C TRP A 35 -13.36 0.69 -2.81
N ILE A 36 -13.56 -0.41 -2.09
CA ILE A 36 -14.17 -1.60 -2.69
C ILE A 36 -15.67 -1.36 -2.77
N THR A 37 -16.20 -1.28 -3.99
CA THR A 37 -17.61 -0.94 -4.24
C THR A 37 -18.54 -2.15 -4.21
N ASP A 38 -18.00 -3.36 -4.31
CA ASP A 38 -18.81 -4.58 -4.38
C ASP A 38 -18.11 -5.83 -3.80
N GLY A 39 -18.87 -6.89 -3.54
CA GLY A 39 -18.42 -8.16 -3.00
C GLY A 39 -18.27 -8.19 -1.47
N PRO A 40 -17.72 -9.29 -0.90
CA PRO A 40 -17.64 -9.50 0.56
C PRO A 40 -16.84 -8.44 1.33
N TRP A 41 -15.99 -7.70 0.61
CA TRP A 41 -15.14 -6.65 1.16
C TRP A 41 -15.66 -5.24 0.84
N LYS A 42 -16.90 -5.12 0.33
CA LYS A 42 -17.57 -3.85 0.03
C LYS A 42 -17.50 -2.89 1.22
N GLY A 43 -17.22 -1.62 0.93
CA GLY A 43 -17.08 -0.56 1.93
C GLY A 43 -15.73 -0.57 2.66
N ARG A 44 -14.82 -1.50 2.37
CA ARG A 44 -13.44 -1.42 2.87
C ARG A 44 -12.61 -0.52 1.97
N LYS A 45 -11.75 0.26 2.61
CA LYS A 45 -10.79 1.14 1.94
C LYS A 45 -9.46 0.41 1.79
N VAL A 46 -8.99 0.30 0.55
CA VAL A 46 -7.64 -0.16 0.26
C VAL A 46 -6.75 1.01 -0.05
N ILE A 47 -5.58 1.01 0.57
CA ILE A 47 -4.70 2.18 0.63
C ILE A 47 -3.42 2.02 -0.20
N GLY A 48 -3.28 0.92 -0.94
CA GLY A 48 -2.12 0.63 -1.78
C GLY A 48 -0.87 0.37 -0.96
N CYS A 49 0.18 1.18 -1.20
CA CYS A 49 1.54 0.99 -0.71
C CYS A 49 2.30 -0.18 -1.38
N SER A 50 2.14 -0.32 -2.71
CA SER A 50 2.93 -1.27 -3.50
C SER A 50 4.42 -1.10 -3.23
N LEU A 51 5.16 -2.19 -3.15
CA LEU A 51 6.54 -2.23 -2.66
C LEU A 51 7.37 -3.18 -3.51
N ALA A 52 8.53 -2.72 -3.97
CA ALA A 52 9.54 -3.54 -4.60
C ALA A 52 10.75 -3.64 -3.66
N VAL A 53 11.17 -4.87 -3.37
CA VAL A 53 12.30 -5.19 -2.51
C VAL A 53 13.30 -6.02 -3.31
N GLY A 54 14.56 -5.62 -3.29
CA GLY A 54 15.65 -6.28 -3.99
C GLY A 54 16.23 -7.46 -3.18
N PRO A 55 17.16 -8.21 -3.78
CA PRO A 55 17.62 -9.50 -3.28
C PRO A 55 18.37 -9.41 -1.95
N MET A 56 18.83 -8.24 -1.52
CA MET A 56 19.48 -8.04 -0.21
C MET A 56 18.54 -7.41 0.81
N GLY A 57 17.27 -7.25 0.47
CA GLY A 57 16.25 -6.68 1.34
C GLY A 57 16.16 -5.15 1.30
N GLU A 58 16.84 -4.52 0.35
CA GLU A 58 16.75 -3.10 0.05
C GLU A 58 15.42 -2.75 -0.63
N VAL A 59 14.88 -1.57 -0.33
CA VAL A 59 13.67 -1.08 -1.00
C VAL A 59 14.07 -0.44 -2.31
N LEU A 60 13.65 -1.04 -3.43
CA LEU A 60 13.91 -0.54 -4.77
C LEU A 60 12.91 0.55 -5.17
N ALA A 61 11.64 0.37 -4.80
CA ALA A 61 10.58 1.34 -5.06
C ALA A 61 9.42 1.19 -4.07
N LYS A 62 8.74 2.30 -3.77
CA LYS A 62 7.54 2.33 -2.93
C LYS A 62 6.48 3.24 -3.54
N GLY A 63 5.30 2.68 -3.81
CA GLY A 63 4.14 3.40 -4.28
C GLY A 63 3.57 4.32 -3.21
N ALA A 64 2.96 5.42 -3.64
CA ALA A 64 2.26 6.32 -2.74
C ALA A 64 1.06 5.62 -2.07
N LEU A 65 0.77 6.02 -0.84
CA LEU A 65 -0.49 5.67 -0.19
C LEU A 65 -1.64 6.38 -0.91
N TRP A 66 -2.83 5.77 -0.91
CA TRP A 66 -4.05 6.31 -1.55
C TRP A 66 -4.27 7.81 -1.24
N PHE A 67 -4.06 8.25 0.00
CA PHE A 67 -4.32 9.63 0.42
C PHE A 67 -3.28 10.64 -0.08
N ARG A 68 -2.15 10.16 -0.61
CA ARG A 68 -1.08 10.95 -1.24
C ARG A 68 -1.08 10.86 -2.75
N CYS A 69 -1.93 10.02 -3.34
CA CYS A 69 -2.17 10.01 -4.78
C CYS A 69 -3.08 11.21 -5.11
N GLY A 70 -2.49 12.39 -5.24
CA GLY A 70 -3.17 13.69 -5.32
C GLY A 70 -4.21 13.88 -6.44
N ASN A 71 -4.39 12.90 -7.33
CA ASN A 71 -5.24 13.02 -8.51
C ASN A 71 -6.43 12.04 -8.57
N ILE A 72 -6.56 11.07 -7.68
CA ILE A 72 -7.73 10.16 -7.66
C ILE A 72 -8.89 10.68 -6.79
N ASN A 73 -8.62 11.61 -5.86
CA ASN A 73 -9.61 12.04 -4.85
C ASN A 73 -10.51 13.21 -5.25
N ARG A 74 -10.30 13.88 -6.39
CA ARG A 74 -11.12 15.05 -6.75
C ARG A 74 -12.53 14.69 -7.24
N ARG A 75 -12.82 13.41 -7.51
CA ARG A 75 -14.12 12.95 -8.06
C ARG A 75 -14.99 12.14 -7.09
N GLU A 76 -14.46 11.70 -5.94
CA GLU A 76 -15.20 10.80 -5.02
C GLU A 76 -15.77 11.50 -3.78
N SER A 77 -15.43 12.77 -3.52
CA SER A 77 -15.95 13.53 -2.38
C SER A 77 -17.32 14.17 -2.60
N SER A 78 -17.98 13.93 -3.74
CA SER A 78 -19.26 14.54 -4.12
C SER A 78 -20.46 13.59 -4.13
N SER A 79 -20.30 12.31 -3.74
CA SER A 79 -21.39 11.32 -3.79
C SER A 79 -21.67 10.58 -2.48
N ALA A 80 -21.22 11.12 -1.34
CA ALA A 80 -21.50 10.57 -0.01
C ALA A 80 -22.36 11.51 0.86
N THR A 81 -23.34 12.18 0.23
CA THR A 81 -24.40 12.89 0.96
C THR A 81 -25.69 12.81 0.15
N THR A 82 -26.45 11.73 0.33
CA THR A 82 -27.91 11.69 0.23
C THR A 82 -28.39 10.50 1.05
#